data_AF-A0A923MB16-F1
#
_entry.id   AF-A0A923MB16-F1
#
_cell.length_a   1.000
_cell.length_b   1.000
_cell.length_c   1.000
_cell.angle_alpha   90.00
_cell.angle_beta   90.00
_cell.angle_gamma   90.00
#
_symmetry.space_group_name_H-M   'P 1'
#
loop_
_entity.id
_entity.type
_entity.pdbx_description
1 polymer ?
#
loop_
_entity_poly.entity_id
_entity_poly.type
_entity_poly.pdbx_seq_one_letter_code
_entity_poly.pdbx_strand_id
1 'polypeptide(L)'
;MQDALSVDLYVQIKEWLLNNDPDAHRMLAWASTVTAPTTPEALAGEIVWVQLCAGRSTQAARTIERKVRRALDAGEPVVEVFGYRAKAAAIEQVWRERSMNFAAMRAALDSGSPQAIIDWCASLPFIGDDTKYQLAKNCGVRSVCKPDIWMCRLAGLADRPRRPLRERFARCQAMAQQLAAGTGDSVAVVDSLLWQAANKGLFEVTFDPHRFRFHARAPRGRSIFAAAGEVLPPPIPTPGTNLDTGPARESLS
;
A
#
# COMPACT_ATOMS: atom_id res chain seq x y z
N MET A 1 -22.38 -4.75 14.44
CA MET A 1 -21.10 -5.33 13.96
C MET A 1 -21.45 -6.15 12.73
N GLN A 2 -20.66 -6.05 11.66
CA GLN A 2 -21.01 -6.64 10.35
C GLN A 2 -20.21 -7.91 10.09
N ASP A 3 -20.83 -8.86 9.38
CA ASP A 3 -20.24 -10.16 9.05
C ASP A 3 -19.45 -10.12 7.72
N ALA A 4 -19.74 -9.17 6.83
CA ALA A 4 -19.05 -8.98 5.56
C ALA A 4 -19.05 -7.51 5.12
N LEU A 5 -18.03 -7.12 4.34
CA LEU A 5 -17.91 -5.79 3.78
C LEU A 5 -18.80 -5.63 2.54
N SER A 6 -19.79 -4.74 2.60
CA SER A 6 -20.66 -4.42 1.47
C SER A 6 -20.06 -3.34 0.56
N VAL A 7 -20.61 -3.22 -0.65
CA VAL A 7 -20.27 -2.14 -1.61
C VAL A 7 -20.54 -0.78 -0.98
N ASP A 8 -21.72 -0.57 -0.38
CA ASP A 8 -22.09 0.71 0.25
C ASP A 8 -21.14 1.10 1.39
N LEU A 9 -20.73 0.13 2.22
CA LEU A 9 -19.78 0.43 3.29
C LEU A 9 -18.40 0.76 2.73
N TYR A 10 -17.96 0.06 1.67
CA TYR A 10 -16.70 0.41 1.00
C TYR A 10 -16.74 1.84 0.42
N VAL A 11 -17.86 2.25 -0.19
CA VAL A 11 -18.06 3.63 -0.67
C VAL A 11 -17.95 4.62 0.48
N GLN A 12 -18.64 4.37 1.61
CA GLN A 12 -18.56 5.22 2.80
C GLN A 12 -17.13 5.32 3.34
N ILE A 13 -16.38 4.21 3.37
CA ILE A 13 -14.96 4.21 3.81
C ILE A 13 -14.11 5.06 2.86
N LYS A 14 -14.28 4.89 1.54
CA LYS A 14 -13.55 5.64 0.51
C LYS A 14 -13.82 7.13 0.64
N GLU A 15 -15.08 7.54 0.73
CA GLU A 15 -15.47 8.95 0.89
C GLU A 15 -14.89 9.53 2.19
N TRP A 16 -14.99 8.78 3.30
CA TRP A 16 -14.42 9.22 4.56
C TRP A 16 -12.92 9.44 4.45
N LEU A 17 -12.18 8.49 3.84
CA LEU A 17 -10.74 8.61 3.64
C LEU A 17 -10.37 9.85 2.82
N LEU A 18 -11.04 10.07 1.69
CA LEU A 18 -10.77 11.22 0.83
C LEU A 18 -11.01 12.55 1.55
N ASN A 19 -12.02 12.61 2.42
CA ASN A 19 -12.36 13.83 3.16
C ASN A 19 -11.48 14.06 4.41
N ASN A 20 -10.84 13.03 4.97
CA ASN A 20 -10.25 13.11 6.31
C ASN A 20 -8.78 12.63 6.40
N ASP A 21 -8.30 11.84 5.44
CA ASP A 21 -6.93 11.32 5.48
C ASP A 21 -6.04 12.00 4.41
N PRO A 22 -4.94 12.65 4.82
CA PRO A 22 -4.08 13.41 3.89
C PRO A 22 -3.37 12.54 2.86
N ASP A 23 -3.27 11.23 3.08
CA ASP A 23 -2.61 10.31 2.15
C ASP A 23 -3.59 9.69 1.13
N ALA A 24 -4.91 9.78 1.37
CA ALA A 24 -5.92 9.03 0.63
C ALA A 24 -5.98 9.39 -0.85
N HIS A 25 -5.94 10.69 -1.19
CA HIS A 25 -5.92 11.13 -2.58
C HIS A 25 -4.69 10.61 -3.34
N ARG A 26 -3.51 10.64 -2.71
CA ARG A 26 -2.28 10.12 -3.30
C ARG A 26 -2.30 8.61 -3.46
N MET A 27 -2.86 7.89 -2.47
CA MET A 27 -3.06 6.45 -2.54
C MET A 27 -4.01 6.07 -3.69
N LEU A 28 -5.14 6.77 -3.82
CA LEU A 28 -6.12 6.54 -4.88
C LEU A 28 -5.51 6.84 -6.25
N ALA A 29 -4.84 7.99 -6.41
CA ALA A 29 -4.19 8.37 -7.66
C ALA A 29 -3.18 7.30 -8.09
N TRP A 30 -2.27 6.92 -7.19
CA TRP A 30 -1.31 5.85 -7.44
C TRP A 30 -1.99 4.53 -7.83
N ALA A 31 -2.93 4.03 -7.03
CA ALA A 31 -3.56 2.72 -7.28
C ALA A 31 -4.41 2.70 -8.55
N SER A 32 -4.93 3.87 -8.99
CA SER A 32 -5.73 4.01 -10.20
C SER A 32 -4.87 4.01 -11.47
N THR A 33 -3.60 4.40 -11.38
CA THR A 33 -2.72 4.55 -12.53
C THR A 33 -1.41 3.77 -12.40
N VAL A 34 -1.30 2.85 -11.43
CA VAL A 34 -0.06 2.12 -11.20
C VAL A 34 0.35 1.35 -12.44
N THR A 35 1.58 1.58 -12.87
CA THR A 35 2.23 0.91 -14.01
C THR A 35 3.53 0.29 -13.56
N ALA A 36 4.02 -0.69 -14.32
CA ALA A 36 5.32 -1.30 -14.07
C ALA A 36 6.45 -0.25 -14.02
N PRO A 37 7.46 -0.41 -13.14
CA PRO A 37 8.68 0.37 -13.18
C PRO A 37 9.32 0.33 -14.57
N THR A 38 9.86 1.48 -15.01
CA THR A 38 10.43 1.64 -16.36
C THR A 38 11.95 1.56 -16.39
N THR A 39 12.60 1.50 -15.22
CA THR A 39 14.05 1.36 -15.09
C THR A 39 14.43 0.29 -14.07
N PRO A 40 15.63 -0.32 -14.18
CA PRO A 40 16.16 -1.24 -13.17
C PRO A 40 16.20 -0.65 -11.76
N GLU A 41 16.61 0.61 -11.63
CA GLU A 41 16.70 1.31 -10.34
C GLU A 41 15.32 1.52 -9.72
N ALA A 42 14.32 1.89 -10.53
CA ALA A 42 12.94 2.03 -10.06
C ALA A 42 12.39 0.69 -9.56
N LEU A 43 12.63 -0.40 -10.31
CA LEU A 43 12.21 -1.74 -9.90
C LEU A 43 12.91 -2.19 -8.61
N ALA A 44 14.23 -2.00 -8.52
CA ALA A 44 14.96 -2.32 -7.30
C ALA A 44 14.42 -1.53 -6.10
N GLY A 45 14.08 -0.26 -6.28
CA GLY A 45 13.40 0.56 -5.28
C GLY A 45 12.10 -0.08 -4.78
N GLU A 46 11.25 -0.56 -5.69
CA GLU A 46 9.99 -1.23 -5.33
C GLU A 46 10.21 -2.56 -4.58
N ILE A 47 11.18 -3.37 -5.02
CA ILE A 47 11.50 -4.63 -4.35
C ILE A 47 12.02 -4.37 -2.92
N VAL A 48 12.96 -3.42 -2.78
CA VAL A 48 13.51 -3.03 -1.47
C VAL A 48 12.41 -2.47 -0.57
N TRP A 49 11.54 -1.62 -1.09
CA TRP A 49 10.38 -1.09 -0.36
C TRP A 49 9.52 -2.22 0.23
N VAL A 50 9.20 -3.24 -0.56
CA VAL A 50 8.41 -4.39 -0.11
C VAL A 50 9.17 -5.23 0.94
N GLN A 51 10.47 -5.45 0.76
CA GLN A 51 11.31 -6.14 1.76
C GLN A 51 11.33 -5.39 3.10
N LEU A 52 11.35 -4.05 3.08
CA LEU A 52 11.30 -3.21 4.28
C LEU A 52 9.91 -3.23 4.96
N CYS A 53 8.83 -3.30 4.19
CA CYS A 53 7.46 -3.44 4.70
C CYS A 53 7.22 -4.80 5.37
N ALA A 54 7.91 -5.86 4.95
CA ALA A 54 7.70 -7.20 5.49
C ALA A 54 8.00 -7.26 7.01
N GLY A 55 6.94 -7.42 7.81
CA GLY A 55 7.00 -7.56 9.27
C GLY A 55 7.06 -6.24 10.04
N ARG A 56 6.74 -5.10 9.42
CA ARG A 56 6.79 -3.76 10.06
C ARG A 56 5.61 -2.90 9.62
N SER A 57 5.34 -1.82 10.36
CA SER A 57 4.41 -0.78 9.89
C SER A 57 5.01 0.02 8.73
N THR A 58 4.16 0.55 7.86
CA THR A 58 4.59 1.33 6.70
C THR A 58 5.34 2.60 7.11
N GLN A 59 4.98 3.23 8.23
CA GLN A 59 5.68 4.42 8.74
C GLN A 59 7.10 4.07 9.23
N ALA A 60 7.25 2.93 9.91
CA ALA A 60 8.57 2.43 10.30
C ALA A 60 9.42 2.08 9.07
N ALA A 61 8.81 1.49 8.03
CA ALA A 61 9.47 1.20 6.76
C ALA A 61 9.94 2.49 6.05
N ARG A 62 9.10 3.54 5.96
CA ARG A 62 9.49 4.83 5.36
C ARG A 62 10.67 5.50 6.07
N THR A 63 10.71 5.41 7.40
CA THR A 63 11.80 6.01 8.19
C THR A 63 13.15 5.38 7.86
N ILE A 64 13.19 4.06 7.67
CA ILE A 64 14.43 3.32 7.41
C ILE A 64 14.81 3.29 5.92
N GLU A 65 13.82 3.33 5.02
CA GLU A 65 14.00 3.33 3.57
C GLU A 65 15.00 4.40 3.10
N ARG A 66 14.87 5.64 3.59
CA ARG A 66 15.79 6.72 3.22
C ARG A 66 17.24 6.43 3.61
N LYS A 67 17.48 5.80 4.76
CA LYS A 67 18.83 5.43 5.20
C LYS A 67 19.39 4.31 4.33
N VAL A 68 18.57 3.29 4.05
CA VAL A 68 18.93 2.17 3.17
C VAL A 68 19.25 2.67 1.76
N ARG A 69 18.43 3.57 1.20
CA ARG A 69 18.65 4.13 -0.13
C ARG A 69 19.98 4.88 -0.21
N ARG A 70 20.30 5.71 0.78
CA ARG A 70 21.59 6.41 0.85
C ARG A 70 22.76 5.44 0.88
N ALA A 71 22.69 4.39 1.70
CA ALA A 71 23.74 3.38 1.75
C ALA A 71 23.92 2.68 0.39
N LEU A 72 22.82 2.29 -0.26
CA LEU A 72 22.85 1.68 -1.60
C LEU A 72 23.45 2.58 -2.67
N ASP A 73 23.08 3.86 -2.67
CA ASP A 73 23.60 4.85 -3.63
C ASP A 73 25.09 5.14 -3.39
N ALA A 74 25.55 5.09 -2.13
CA ALA A 74 26.94 5.29 -1.73
C ALA A 74 27.81 4.02 -1.85
N GLY A 75 27.21 2.85 -2.14
CA GLY A 75 27.92 1.57 -2.12
C GLY A 75 28.33 1.10 -0.72
N GLU A 76 27.67 1.62 0.32
CA GLU A 76 27.92 1.26 1.72
C GLU A 76 27.11 0.00 2.12
N PRO A 77 27.60 -0.80 3.09
CA PRO A 77 26.85 -1.95 3.58
C PRO A 77 25.53 -1.54 4.23
N VAL A 78 24.42 -2.08 3.71
CA VAL A 78 23.06 -1.82 4.21
C VAL A 78 22.89 -2.30 5.65
N VAL A 79 23.64 -3.32 6.05
CA VAL A 79 23.60 -3.88 7.41
C VAL A 79 23.92 -2.82 8.48
N GLU A 80 24.78 -1.85 8.20
CA GLU A 80 25.18 -0.81 9.17
C GLU A 80 24.02 0.13 9.52
N VAL A 81 23.10 0.36 8.57
CA VAL A 81 21.92 1.22 8.81
C VAL A 81 20.68 0.40 9.18
N PHE A 82 20.57 -0.84 8.72
CA PHE A 82 19.36 -1.66 8.85
C PHE A 82 19.39 -2.69 9.98
N GLY A 83 20.58 -3.18 10.35
CA GLY A 83 20.83 -4.12 11.44
C GLY A 83 20.46 -5.59 11.17
N TYR A 84 19.43 -5.87 10.35
CA TYR A 84 19.03 -7.25 10.06
C TYR A 84 19.86 -7.84 8.91
N ARG A 85 20.97 -8.51 9.28
CA ARG A 85 21.97 -9.12 8.38
C ARG A 85 21.39 -9.84 7.15
N ALA A 86 20.55 -10.86 7.34
CA ALA A 86 20.05 -11.68 6.23
C ALA A 86 19.20 -10.87 5.23
N LYS A 87 18.35 -9.96 5.73
CA LYS A 87 17.51 -9.11 4.88
C LYS A 87 18.31 -7.96 4.26
N ALA A 88 19.34 -7.44 4.94
CA ALA A 88 20.28 -6.48 4.36
C ALA A 88 21.02 -7.09 3.16
N ALA A 89 21.53 -8.32 3.29
CA ALA A 89 22.17 -9.03 2.19
C ALA A 89 21.23 -9.24 0.99
N ALA A 90 19.94 -9.51 1.24
CA ALA A 90 18.93 -9.62 0.18
C ALA A 90 18.64 -8.28 -0.51
N ILE A 91 18.60 -7.17 0.24
CA ILE A 91 18.46 -5.81 -0.31
C ILE A 91 19.66 -5.48 -1.21
N GLU A 92 20.88 -5.73 -0.73
CA GLU A 92 22.11 -5.51 -1.48
C GLU A 92 22.17 -6.39 -2.74
N GLN A 93 21.73 -7.65 -2.65
CA GLN A 93 21.61 -8.54 -3.79
C GLN A 93 20.68 -7.96 -4.85
N VAL A 94 19.45 -7.57 -4.46
CA VAL A 94 18.47 -6.98 -5.39
C VAL A 94 19.02 -5.73 -6.06
N TRP A 95 19.73 -4.88 -5.32
CA TRP A 95 20.33 -3.66 -5.87
C TRP A 95 21.43 -3.98 -6.89
N ARG A 96 22.33 -4.92 -6.56
CA ARG A 96 23.40 -5.35 -7.47
C ARG A 96 22.86 -6.02 -8.72
N GLU A 97 21.82 -6.83 -8.58
CA GLU A 97 21.21 -7.63 -9.66
C GLU A 97 20.02 -6.95 -10.35
N ARG A 98 19.80 -5.65 -10.08
CA ARG A 98 18.64 -4.88 -10.57
C ARG A 98 18.38 -5.01 -12.06
N SER A 99 19.41 -5.02 -12.90
CA SER A 99 19.27 -5.17 -14.36
C SER A 99 18.72 -6.54 -14.75
N MET A 100 19.18 -7.61 -14.08
CA MET A 100 18.67 -8.97 -14.29
C MET A 100 17.22 -9.09 -13.80
N ASN A 101 16.93 -8.56 -12.61
CA ASN A 101 15.57 -8.53 -12.07
C ASN A 101 14.61 -7.77 -12.98
N PHE A 102 15.06 -6.66 -13.58
CA PHE A 102 14.29 -5.88 -14.53
C PHE A 102 13.98 -6.65 -15.81
N ALA A 103 14.98 -7.31 -16.39
CA ALA A 103 14.76 -8.17 -17.57
C ALA A 103 13.78 -9.31 -17.27
N ALA A 104 13.90 -9.96 -16.10
CA ALA A 104 13.00 -11.02 -15.67
C ALA A 104 11.55 -10.51 -15.47
N MET A 105 11.38 -9.34 -14.84
CA MET A 105 10.06 -8.70 -14.70
C MET A 105 9.46 -8.37 -16.07
N ARG A 106 10.25 -7.82 -17.00
CA ARG A 106 9.79 -7.51 -18.37
C ARG A 106 9.34 -8.78 -19.10
N ALA A 107 10.12 -9.86 -19.05
CA ALA A 107 9.72 -11.13 -19.66
C ALA A 107 8.41 -11.67 -19.07
N ALA A 108 8.22 -11.56 -17.75
CA ALA A 108 6.97 -11.93 -17.11
C ALA A 108 5.80 -11.02 -17.54
N LEU A 109 6.03 -9.72 -17.78
CA LEU A 109 4.99 -8.79 -18.26
C LEU A 109 4.58 -9.12 -19.70
N ASP A 110 5.57 -9.40 -20.54
CA ASP A 110 5.36 -9.68 -21.97
C ASP A 110 4.57 -10.98 -22.18
N SER A 111 4.47 -11.85 -21.17
CA SER A 111 3.57 -13.02 -21.18
C SER A 111 2.08 -12.67 -21.16
N GLY A 112 1.73 -11.44 -20.78
CA GLY A 112 0.34 -10.99 -20.60
C GLY A 112 -0.39 -11.63 -19.41
N SER A 113 0.27 -12.45 -18.61
CA SER A 113 -0.32 -13.16 -17.48
C SER A 113 0.01 -12.49 -16.13
N PRO A 114 -0.99 -12.02 -15.37
CA PRO A 114 -0.80 -11.58 -13.98
C PRO A 114 -0.09 -12.63 -13.11
N GLN A 115 -0.35 -13.91 -13.37
CA GLN A 115 0.24 -15.01 -12.59
C GLN A 115 1.76 -15.09 -12.81
N ALA A 116 2.25 -14.85 -14.03
CA ALA A 116 3.68 -14.87 -14.32
C ALA A 116 4.44 -13.80 -13.51
N ILE A 117 3.85 -12.61 -13.33
CA ILE A 117 4.41 -11.55 -12.48
C ILE A 117 4.42 -11.97 -11.01
N ILE A 118 3.33 -12.58 -10.52
CA ILE A 118 3.22 -13.03 -9.14
C ILE A 118 4.25 -14.13 -8.84
N ASP A 119 4.46 -15.06 -9.78
CA ASP A 119 5.44 -16.14 -9.65
C ASP A 119 6.86 -15.59 -9.68
N TRP A 120 7.16 -14.64 -10.58
CA TRP A 120 8.42 -13.91 -10.55
C TRP A 120 8.63 -13.19 -9.21
N CYS A 121 7.63 -12.46 -8.72
CA CYS A 121 7.70 -11.79 -7.42
C CYS A 121 8.01 -12.78 -6.28
N ALA A 122 7.41 -13.98 -6.31
CA ALA A 122 7.62 -15.01 -5.30
C ALA A 122 9.01 -15.65 -5.33
N SER A 123 9.73 -15.53 -6.45
CA SER A 123 11.11 -16.04 -6.58
C SER A 123 12.16 -15.14 -5.92
N LEU A 124 11.79 -13.89 -5.62
CA LEU A 124 12.72 -12.91 -5.06
C LEU A 124 12.99 -13.15 -3.58
N PRO A 125 14.23 -12.89 -3.11
CA PRO A 125 14.59 -13.09 -1.71
C PRO A 125 13.76 -12.16 -0.81
N PHE A 126 13.30 -12.70 0.33
CA PHE A 126 12.48 -11.98 1.31
C PHE A 126 11.14 -11.42 0.79
N ILE A 127 10.66 -11.90 -0.36
CA ILE A 127 9.29 -11.69 -0.83
C ILE A 127 8.48 -12.95 -0.53
N GLY A 128 7.68 -12.92 0.54
CA GLY A 128 6.86 -14.03 0.98
C GLY A 128 5.42 -14.03 0.44
N ASP A 129 4.63 -14.95 1.00
CA ASP A 129 3.25 -15.28 0.63
C ASP A 129 2.33 -14.08 0.39
N ASP A 130 2.38 -13.05 1.23
CA ASP A 130 1.52 -11.87 1.07
C ASP A 130 2.22 -10.80 0.22
N THR A 131 3.50 -10.55 0.49
CA THR A 131 4.27 -9.46 -0.11
C THR A 131 4.48 -9.62 -1.62
N LYS A 132 4.42 -10.83 -2.18
CA LYS A 132 4.46 -11.02 -3.64
C LYS A 132 3.30 -10.32 -4.36
N TYR A 133 2.12 -10.28 -3.73
CA TYR A 133 0.97 -9.57 -4.31
C TYR A 133 1.12 -8.06 -4.20
N GLN A 134 1.77 -7.57 -3.13
CA GLN A 134 2.14 -6.17 -3.03
C GLN A 134 3.07 -5.75 -4.17
N LEU A 135 4.15 -6.52 -4.37
CA LEU A 135 5.12 -6.23 -5.42
C LEU A 135 4.48 -6.35 -6.81
N ALA A 136 3.64 -7.36 -7.05
CA ALA A 136 2.91 -7.51 -8.31
C ALA A 136 2.05 -6.26 -8.63
N LYS A 137 1.35 -5.70 -7.64
CA LYS A 137 0.63 -4.43 -7.81
C LYS A 137 1.57 -3.28 -8.15
N ASN A 138 2.71 -3.17 -7.46
CA ASN A 138 3.72 -2.15 -7.75
C ASN A 138 4.31 -2.31 -9.17
N CYS A 139 4.31 -3.53 -9.71
CA CYS A 139 4.63 -3.84 -11.09
C CYS A 139 3.45 -3.65 -12.08
N GLY A 140 2.34 -3.04 -11.64
CA GLY A 140 1.20 -2.71 -12.50
C GLY A 140 0.10 -3.77 -12.58
N VAL A 141 0.16 -4.86 -11.80
CA VAL A 141 -0.94 -5.84 -11.76
C VAL A 141 -2.10 -5.29 -10.94
N ARG A 142 -3.10 -4.73 -11.62
CA ARG A 142 -4.25 -4.06 -10.99
C ARG A 142 -5.41 -4.97 -10.57
N SER A 143 -5.34 -6.24 -10.97
CA SER A 143 -6.42 -7.23 -10.79
C SER A 143 -6.28 -8.09 -9.53
N VAL A 144 -5.27 -7.86 -8.69
CA VAL A 144 -5.00 -8.69 -7.51
C VAL A 144 -4.97 -7.89 -6.21
N CYS A 145 -5.45 -8.51 -5.13
CA CYS A 145 -5.34 -7.99 -3.78
C CYS A 145 -4.22 -8.69 -3.00
N LYS A 146 -3.77 -8.07 -1.91
CA LYS A 146 -2.81 -8.65 -0.98
C LYS A 146 -3.57 -9.33 0.16
N PRO A 147 -3.48 -10.65 0.35
CA PRO A 147 -4.26 -11.36 1.37
C PRO A 147 -3.64 -11.23 2.77
N ASP A 148 -3.30 -10.01 3.20
CA ASP A 148 -2.75 -9.76 4.52
C ASP A 148 -3.79 -9.90 5.64
N ILE A 149 -3.35 -9.68 6.89
CA ILE A 149 -4.21 -9.86 8.06
C ILE A 149 -5.47 -8.98 8.01
N TRP A 150 -5.40 -7.77 7.46
CA TRP A 150 -6.55 -6.86 7.41
C TRP A 150 -7.54 -7.29 6.34
N MET A 151 -7.05 -7.64 5.15
CA MET A 151 -7.91 -8.19 4.10
C MET A 151 -8.56 -9.51 4.54
N CYS A 152 -7.82 -10.37 5.25
CA CYS A 152 -8.36 -11.60 5.82
C CYS A 152 -9.49 -11.32 6.82
N ARG A 153 -9.28 -10.39 7.76
CA ARG A 153 -10.29 -10.01 8.76
C ARG A 153 -11.55 -9.45 8.12
N LEU A 154 -11.42 -8.57 7.14
CA LEU A 154 -12.55 -8.00 6.39
C LEU A 154 -13.29 -9.07 5.58
N ALA A 155 -12.59 -10.10 5.13
CA ALA A 155 -13.15 -11.28 4.46
C ALA A 155 -13.66 -12.37 5.43
N GLY A 156 -13.75 -12.07 6.74
CA GLY A 156 -14.29 -12.98 7.75
C GLY A 156 -13.36 -14.16 8.11
N LEU A 157 -12.06 -14.04 7.86
CA LEU A 157 -11.07 -15.07 8.20
C LEU A 157 -10.40 -14.78 9.54
N ALA A 158 -10.23 -15.84 10.33
CA ALA A 158 -9.48 -15.81 11.57
C ALA A 158 -8.00 -15.50 11.37
N ASP A 159 -7.42 -14.73 12.28
CA ASP A 159 -5.98 -14.54 12.36
C ASP A 159 -5.24 -15.84 12.72
N ARG A 160 -5.87 -16.66 13.59
CA ARG A 160 -5.27 -17.87 14.15
C ARG A 160 -6.28 -19.03 14.21
N PRO A 161 -5.88 -20.25 13.82
CA PRO A 161 -4.64 -20.57 13.12
C PRO A 161 -4.62 -19.90 11.74
N ARG A 162 -3.45 -19.47 11.29
CA ARG A 162 -3.30 -18.82 9.98
C ARG A 162 -3.68 -19.81 8.88
N ARG A 163 -4.71 -19.47 8.10
CA ARG A 163 -5.21 -20.33 7.01
C ARG A 163 -4.20 -20.43 5.86
N PRO A 164 -4.21 -21.52 5.07
CA PRO A 164 -3.35 -21.67 3.90
C PRO A 164 -3.50 -20.50 2.92
N LEU A 165 -2.40 -20.11 2.25
CA LEU A 165 -2.40 -18.97 1.33
C LEU A 165 -3.49 -19.07 0.26
N ARG A 166 -3.68 -20.26 -0.34
CA ARG A 166 -4.70 -20.48 -1.38
C ARG A 166 -6.10 -20.10 -0.91
N GLU A 167 -6.45 -20.46 0.32
CA GLU A 167 -7.76 -20.15 0.91
C GLU A 167 -7.88 -18.65 1.22
N ARG A 168 -6.85 -18.07 1.86
CA ARG A 168 -6.83 -16.64 2.19
C ARG A 168 -6.95 -15.78 0.94
N PHE A 169 -6.15 -16.09 -0.07
CA PHE A 169 -6.16 -15.38 -1.35
C PHE A 169 -7.52 -15.49 -2.02
N ALA A 170 -8.09 -16.69 -2.16
CA ALA A 170 -9.40 -16.87 -2.79
C ALA A 170 -10.49 -16.01 -2.13
N ARG A 171 -10.55 -15.98 -0.79
CA ARG A 171 -11.56 -15.18 -0.08
C ARG A 171 -11.32 -13.68 -0.20
N CYS A 172 -10.09 -13.21 0.03
CA CYS A 172 -9.77 -11.78 -0.08
C CYS A 172 -9.99 -11.26 -1.50
N GLN A 173 -9.60 -12.07 -2.50
CA GLN A 173 -9.74 -11.75 -3.91
C GLN A 173 -11.21 -11.68 -4.33
N ALA A 174 -12.04 -12.64 -3.91
CA ALA A 174 -13.48 -12.63 -4.19
C ALA A 174 -14.17 -11.39 -3.60
N MET A 175 -13.87 -11.05 -2.33
CA MET A 175 -14.38 -9.83 -1.70
C MET A 175 -13.94 -8.59 -2.48
N ALA A 176 -12.64 -8.46 -2.80
CA ALA A 176 -12.13 -7.29 -3.50
C ALA A 176 -12.69 -7.15 -4.92
N GLN A 177 -12.92 -8.28 -5.62
CA GLN A 177 -13.57 -8.30 -6.94
C GLN A 177 -15.03 -7.88 -6.87
N GLN A 178 -15.78 -8.31 -5.86
CA GLN A 178 -17.16 -7.88 -5.65
C GLN A 178 -17.25 -6.36 -5.44
N LEU A 179 -16.37 -5.80 -4.61
CA LEU A 179 -16.33 -4.36 -4.35
C LEU A 179 -15.90 -3.57 -5.59
N ALA A 180 -14.88 -4.06 -6.31
CA ALA A 180 -14.43 -3.50 -7.57
C ALA A 180 -15.57 -3.44 -8.61
N ALA A 181 -16.28 -4.56 -8.81
CA ALA A 181 -17.41 -4.63 -9.73
C ALA A 181 -18.56 -3.69 -9.34
N GLY A 182 -18.84 -3.56 -8.04
CA GLY A 182 -19.91 -2.69 -7.54
C GLY A 182 -19.61 -1.19 -7.58
N THR A 183 -18.33 -0.80 -7.73
CA THR A 183 -17.91 0.61 -7.69
C THR A 183 -17.21 1.11 -8.95
N GLY A 184 -16.79 0.21 -9.84
CA GLY A 184 -15.93 0.54 -10.97
C GLY A 184 -14.45 0.74 -10.60
N ASP A 185 -14.09 0.63 -9.33
CA ASP A 185 -12.69 0.65 -8.91
C ASP A 185 -11.96 -0.62 -9.36
N SER A 186 -10.64 -0.53 -9.60
CA SER A 186 -9.82 -1.75 -9.77
C SER A 186 -9.55 -2.43 -8.42
N VAL A 187 -9.26 -3.73 -8.43
CA VAL A 187 -8.91 -4.49 -7.20
C VAL A 187 -7.74 -3.85 -6.45
N ALA A 188 -6.75 -3.29 -7.16
CA ALA A 188 -5.64 -2.55 -6.54
C ALA A 188 -6.08 -1.29 -5.80
N VAL A 189 -7.13 -0.60 -6.24
CA VAL A 189 -7.71 0.57 -5.56
C VAL A 189 -8.42 0.12 -4.29
N VAL A 190 -9.27 -0.90 -4.39
CA VAL A 190 -10.00 -1.48 -3.25
C VAL A 190 -9.02 -1.92 -2.15
N ASP A 191 -8.02 -2.72 -2.52
CA ASP A 191 -7.00 -3.22 -1.59
C ASP A 191 -6.24 -2.06 -0.91
N SER A 192 -5.81 -1.06 -1.67
CA SER A 192 -5.02 0.06 -1.16
C SER A 192 -5.81 0.96 -0.21
N LEU A 193 -7.09 1.23 -0.51
CA LEU A 193 -7.94 2.06 0.35
C LEU A 193 -8.40 1.32 1.61
N LEU A 194 -8.75 0.04 1.52
CA LEU A 194 -9.07 -0.76 2.70
C LEU A 194 -7.85 -0.92 3.61
N TRP A 195 -6.68 -1.15 3.03
CA TRP A 195 -5.43 -1.15 3.78
C TRP A 195 -5.17 0.20 4.45
N GLN A 196 -5.43 1.32 3.77
CA GLN A 196 -5.27 2.65 4.35
C GLN A 196 -6.22 2.87 5.54
N ALA A 197 -7.49 2.50 5.41
CA ALA A 197 -8.46 2.57 6.50
C ALA A 197 -8.01 1.75 7.72
N ALA A 198 -7.49 0.54 7.49
CA ALA A 198 -6.95 -0.30 8.55
C ALA A 198 -5.71 0.33 9.21
N ASN A 199 -4.78 0.86 8.42
CA ASN A 199 -3.58 1.55 8.87
C ASN A 199 -3.90 2.81 9.71
N LYS A 200 -5.05 3.46 9.49
CA LYS A 200 -5.52 4.62 10.26
C LYS A 200 -6.36 4.23 11.49
N GLY A 201 -6.60 2.94 11.70
CA GLY A 201 -7.35 2.42 12.85
C GLY A 201 -8.85 2.63 12.73
N LEU A 202 -9.39 2.67 11.50
CA LEU A 202 -10.83 2.86 11.27
C LEU A 202 -11.64 1.58 11.46
N PHE A 203 -10.98 0.43 11.62
CA PHE A 203 -11.64 -0.84 11.91
C PHE A 203 -11.41 -1.27 13.35
N GLU A 204 -12.49 -1.59 14.03
CA GLU A 204 -12.49 -2.47 15.20
C GLU A 204 -12.85 -3.87 14.70
N VAL A 205 -12.04 -4.87 15.03
CA VAL A 205 -12.26 -6.26 14.62
C VAL A 205 -12.39 -7.12 15.86
N THR A 206 -13.43 -7.93 15.93
CA THR A 206 -13.63 -8.94 16.97
C THR A 206 -13.15 -10.31 16.48
N PHE A 207 -12.59 -11.08 17.40
CA PHE A 207 -11.99 -12.38 17.09
C PHE A 207 -13.01 -13.52 17.08
N ASP A 208 -14.18 -13.36 17.73
CA ASP A 208 -15.26 -14.34 17.73
C ASP A 208 -16.61 -13.68 18.10
N PRO A 209 -17.64 -13.69 17.23
CA PRO A 209 -17.56 -14.02 15.81
C PRO A 209 -16.66 -13.01 15.07
N HIS A 210 -16.05 -13.43 13.96
CA HIS A 210 -15.29 -12.54 13.09
C HIS A 210 -16.21 -11.47 12.52
N ARG A 211 -16.16 -10.32 13.16
CA ARG A 211 -16.92 -9.15 12.76
C ARG A 211 -16.01 -7.96 12.81
N PHE A 212 -16.37 -6.98 12.02
CA PHE A 212 -15.75 -5.68 12.12
C PHE A 212 -16.79 -4.59 12.26
N ARG A 213 -16.31 -3.45 12.73
CA ARG A 213 -17.03 -2.20 12.78
C ARG A 213 -16.13 -1.12 12.22
N PHE A 214 -16.63 -0.42 11.22
CA PHE A 214 -16.06 0.84 10.76
C PHE A 214 -16.40 1.94 11.76
N HIS A 215 -15.41 2.76 12.11
CA HIS A 215 -15.56 3.94 12.95
C HIS A 215 -15.04 5.16 12.20
N ALA A 216 -15.93 6.13 11.96
CA ALA A 216 -15.60 7.43 11.37
C ALA A 216 -14.92 8.37 12.39
N ARG A 217 -13.86 7.89 13.06
CA ARG A 217 -13.09 8.66 14.05
C ARG A 217 -11.89 9.32 13.41
N ALA A 218 -11.42 10.42 13.99
CA ALA A 218 -10.20 11.09 13.55
C ALA A 218 -9.04 10.08 13.39
N PRO A 219 -8.27 10.15 12.29
CA PRO A 219 -7.25 9.16 11.99
C PRO A 219 -6.17 9.14 13.07
N ARG A 220 -5.87 7.96 13.61
CA ARG A 220 -4.90 7.80 14.71
C ARG A 220 -3.44 7.71 14.24
N GLY A 221 -3.20 7.80 12.93
CA GLY A 221 -1.89 7.63 12.32
C GLY A 221 -1.40 8.87 11.58
N ARG A 222 -0.11 9.21 11.77
CA ARG A 222 0.57 10.26 10.99
C ARG A 222 0.57 9.91 9.50
N SER A 223 0.70 10.92 8.66
CA SER A 223 0.87 10.73 7.21
C SER A 223 2.06 9.81 6.94
N ILE A 224 1.87 8.83 6.04
CA ILE A 224 2.94 7.93 5.59
C ILE A 224 4.02 8.73 4.87
N PHE A 225 3.61 9.73 4.07
CA PHE A 225 4.52 10.55 3.28
C PHE A 225 5.25 11.59 4.13
N ALA A 226 4.56 12.19 5.12
CA ALA A 226 5.23 13.08 6.07
C ALA A 226 6.29 12.35 6.92
N ALA A 227 6.07 11.07 7.25
CA ALA A 227 7.08 10.25 7.94
C ALA A 227 8.36 10.06 7.09
N ALA A 228 8.25 10.12 5.76
CA ALA A 228 9.39 10.10 4.84
C ALA A 228 10.12 11.46 4.74
N GLY A 229 9.60 12.51 5.40
CA GLY A 229 10.10 13.88 5.25
C GLY A 229 9.67 14.56 3.94
N GLU A 230 8.71 13.98 3.21
CA GLU A 230 8.11 14.64 2.05
C GLU A 230 7.11 15.70 2.52
N VAL A 231 7.21 16.91 1.97
CA VAL A 231 6.26 18.00 2.25
C VAL A 231 4.93 17.65 1.59
N LEU A 232 3.84 17.59 2.39
CA LEU A 232 2.50 17.41 1.85
C LEU A 232 2.15 18.60 0.95
N PRO A 233 1.56 18.38 -0.25
CA PRO A 233 0.95 19.48 -0.97
C PRO A 233 -0.13 20.12 -0.08
N PRO A 234 -0.36 21.44 -0.19
CA PRO A 234 -1.41 22.10 0.56
C PRO A 234 -2.76 21.40 0.29
N PRO A 235 -3.65 21.34 1.28
CA PRO A 235 -4.97 20.74 1.10
C PRO A 235 -5.67 21.42 -0.09
N ILE A 236 -6.27 20.61 -0.97
CA ILE A 236 -7.08 21.10 -2.07
C ILE A 236 -8.26 21.85 -1.44
N PRO A 237 -8.47 23.15 -1.74
CA PRO A 237 -9.57 23.90 -1.17
C PRO A 237 -10.90 23.22 -1.54
N THR A 238 -11.71 22.92 -0.52
CA THR A 238 -13.08 22.45 -0.69
C THR A 238 -13.88 23.48 -1.50
N PRO A 239 -14.65 23.07 -2.51
CA PRO A 239 -15.57 24.00 -3.19
C PRO A 239 -16.60 24.48 -2.16
N GLY A 240 -16.51 25.74 -1.73
CA GLY A 240 -17.53 26.35 -0.87
C GLY A 240 -17.07 27.32 0.22
N THR A 241 -15.78 27.45 0.52
CA THR A 241 -15.31 28.49 1.46
C THR A 241 -14.79 29.70 0.70
N ASN A 242 -15.70 30.61 0.34
CA ASN A 242 -15.34 32.01 0.12
C ASN A 242 -14.92 32.60 1.46
N LEU A 243 -13.63 32.85 1.65
CA LEU A 243 -13.18 33.86 2.60
C LEU A 243 -13.05 35.17 1.83
N ASP A 244 -14.20 35.83 1.73
CA ASP A 244 -14.29 37.26 1.52
C ASP A 244 -13.90 37.95 2.84
N THR A 245 -12.71 38.54 2.89
CA THR A 245 -12.39 39.69 3.74
C THR A 245 -11.21 40.45 3.13
N GLY A 246 -11.50 41.34 2.19
CA GLY A 246 -10.55 42.38 1.80
C GLY A 246 -10.27 43.34 2.98
N PRO A 247 -9.05 43.89 3.12
CA PRO A 247 -8.81 44.94 4.09
C PRO A 247 -9.25 46.31 3.55
N ALA A 248 -9.99 47.03 4.39
CA ALA A 248 -10.43 48.39 4.16
C ALA A 248 -9.23 49.34 3.95
N ARG A 249 -9.40 50.28 3.01
CA ARG A 249 -8.51 51.42 2.82
C ARG A 249 -8.64 52.38 4.00
N GLU A 250 -7.57 52.56 4.76
CA GLU A 250 -7.41 53.76 5.58
C GLU A 250 -6.72 54.85 4.77
N SER A 251 -7.33 56.03 4.81
CA SER A 251 -6.92 57.24 4.12
C SER A 251 -6.00 58.03 5.04
N LEU A 252 -4.80 58.36 4.58
CA LEU A 252 -3.93 59.33 5.25
C LEU A 252 -4.13 60.70 4.59
N SER A 253 -4.60 61.64 5.40
CA SER A 253 -4.38 63.09 5.27
C SER A 253 -3.02 63.45 5.85
#